data_AF-A0A2D6L4J7-F1
#
_entry.id   AF-A0A2D6L4J7-F1
#
_cell.length_a   1.000
_cell.length_b   1.000
_cell.length_c   1.000
_cell.angle_alpha   90.00
_cell.angle_beta   90.00
_cell.angle_gamma   90.00
#
_symmetry.space_group_name_H-M   'P 1'
#
loop_
_entity.id
_entity.type
_entity.pdbx_description
1 polymer ?
#
loop_
_entity_poly.entity_id
_entity_poly.type
_entity_poly.pdbx_seq_one_letter_code
_entity_poly.pdbx_strand_id
1 'polypeptide(L)' 'MKYKDIQKLSEKDREKKLKELKMELIKSKTGTEKQGGSKTRNIRKIIARIHTFNNQNKLEVEKK' A
#
# COMPACT_ATOMS: atom_id res chain seq x y z
N MET A 1 -7.24 3.56 3.28
CA MET A 1 -7.72 2.36 2.56
C MET A 1 -7.95 1.23 3.55
N LYS A 2 -9.16 0.65 3.52
CA LYS A 2 -9.57 -0.51 4.32
C LYS A 2 -9.22 -1.79 3.55
N TYR A 3 -9.22 -2.92 4.24
CA TYR A 3 -8.92 -4.23 3.63
C TYR A 3 -9.92 -4.59 2.52
N LYS A 4 -11.22 -4.33 2.74
CA LYS A 4 -12.29 -4.56 1.75
C LYS A 4 -12.06 -3.81 0.43
N ASP A 5 -11.41 -2.66 0.48
CA ASP A 5 -11.08 -1.90 -0.73
C ASP A 5 -9.98 -2.59 -1.53
N ILE A 6 -9.01 -3.22 -0.85
CA ILE A 6 -7.88 -3.93 -1.47
C ILE A 6 -8.38 -5.21 -2.15
N GLN A 7 -9.34 -5.90 -1.54
CA GLN A 7 -9.95 -7.12 -2.10
C GLN A 7 -10.65 -6.87 -3.44
N LYS A 8 -11.16 -5.65 -3.66
CA LYS A 8 -11.86 -5.28 -4.91
C LYS A 8 -10.89 -4.90 -6.04
N LEU A 9 -9.60 -4.73 -5.75
CA LEU A 9 -8.61 -4.33 -6.75
C LEU A 9 -8.02 -5.54 -7.47
N SER A 10 -7.87 -5.42 -8.79
CA SER A 10 -7.07 -6.37 -9.56
C SER A 10 -5.60 -6.34 -9.11
N GLU A 11 -4.83 -7.37 -9.46
CA GLU A 11 -3.39 -7.40 -9.16
C GLU A 11 -2.66 -6.20 -9.76
N LYS A 12 -2.95 -5.86 -11.02
CA LYS A 12 -2.39 -4.69 -11.71
C LYS A 12 -2.74 -3.38 -11.00
N ASP A 13 -3.98 -3.24 -10.51
CA ASP A 13 -4.38 -2.04 -9.79
C ASP A 13 -3.68 -1.93 -8.43
N ARG A 14 -3.49 -3.06 -7.74
CA ARG A 14 -2.72 -3.12 -6.49
C ARG A 14 -1.27 -2.69 -6.71
N GLU A 15 -0.63 -3.14 -7.79
CA GLU A 15 0.74 -2.74 -8.15
C GLU A 15 0.84 -1.25 -8.50
N LYS A 16 -0.10 -0.74 -9.31
CA LYS A 16 -0.16 0.68 -9.65
C LYS A 16 -0.32 1.53 -8.39
N LYS A 17 -1.22 1.12 -7.49
CA LYS A 17 -1.43 1.79 -6.20
C LYS A 17 -0.18 1.78 -5.32
N LEU A 18 0.55 0.65 -5.29
CA LEU A 18 1.83 0.56 -4.56
C LEU A 18 2.87 1.54 -5.10
N LYS A 19 3.00 1.68 -6.42
CA LYS A 19 3.92 2.64 -7.04
C LYS A 19 3.56 4.08 -6.67
N GLU A 20 2.28 4.44 -6.75
CA GLU A 20 1.78 5.77 -6.37
C GLU A 20 2.10 6.09 -4.89
N LEU A 21 1.76 5.18 -3.98
CA LEU A 21 1.97 5.35 -2.53
C LEU A 21 3.45 5.43 -2.16
N LYS A 22 4.33 4.69 -2.85
CA LYS A 22 5.78 4.78 -2.66
C LYS A 22 6.32 6.15 -3.09
N MET A 23 5.85 6.69 -4.21
CA MET A 23 6.26 8.02 -4.68
C MET A 23 5.78 9.12 -3.72
N GLU A 24 4.55 9.02 -3.24
CA GLU A 24 4.00 9.93 -2.22
C GLU A 24 4.79 9.84 -0.90
N LEU A 25 5.20 8.64 -0.50
CA LEU A 25 6.04 8.43 0.67
C LEU A 25 7.40 9.12 0.53
N ILE A 26 8.05 9.01 -0.63
CA ILE A 26 9.35 9.65 -0.90
C ILE A 26 9.20 11.17 -0.85
N LYS A 27 8.20 11.73 -1.55
CA LYS A 27 7.91 13.17 -1.52
C LYS A 27 7.66 13.68 -0.10
N SER A 28 6.93 12.91 0.71
CA SER A 28 6.66 13.25 2.12
C SER A 28 7.91 13.18 3.02
N LYS A 29 8.97 12.48 2.61
CA LYS A 29 10.25 12.42 3.33
C LYS A 29 11.21 13.52 2.90
N THR A 30 11.19 13.94 1.64
CA THR A 30 12.14 14.91 1.06
C THR A 30 11.62 16.35 1.08
N GLY A 31 10.32 16.57 1.33
CA GLY A 31 9.76 17.91 1.47
C GLY A 31 10.17 18.60 2.79
N THR A 32 10.45 19.90 2.71
CA THR A 32 10.73 20.81 3.84
C THR A 32 9.56 20.94 4.82
N GLU A 33 8.37 20.49 4.43
CA GLU A 33 7.21 20.37 5.29
C GLU A 33 7.38 19.18 6.25
N LYS A 34 7.91 19.45 7.44
CA LYS A 34 7.77 18.60 8.64
C LYS A 34 6.29 18.44 9.09
N GLN A 35 5.33 18.69 8.21
CA GLN A 35 3.90 18.52 8.45
C GLN A 35 3.47 17.10 8.11
N GLY A 36 3.52 16.25 9.14
CA GLY A 36 2.46 15.26 9.30
C GLY A 36 2.92 13.81 9.29
N GLY A 37 3.57 13.39 10.39
CA GLY A 37 3.82 11.98 10.68
C GLY A 37 2.56 11.10 10.59
N SER A 38 1.36 11.66 10.74
CA SER A 38 0.08 10.98 10.53
C SER A 38 -0.17 10.55 9.07
N LYS A 39 0.09 11.42 8.08
CA LYS A 39 -0.07 11.10 6.65
C LYS A 39 0.93 10.03 6.23
N THR A 40 2.20 10.20 6.58
CA THR A 40 3.26 9.22 6.31
C THR A 40 2.97 7.88 6.98
N ARG A 41 2.48 7.86 8.23
CA ARG A 41 2.06 6.64 8.94
C ARG A 41 0.90 5.95 8.23
N ASN A 42 -0.07 6.70 7.73
CA ASN A 42 -1.20 6.14 7.00
C ASN A 42 -0.76 5.53 5.66
N ILE A 43 0.12 6.19 4.91
CA ILE A 43 0.70 5.66 3.67
C ILE A 43 1.43 4.33 3.94
N ARG A 44 2.29 4.29 4.98
CA ARG A 44 2.98 3.04 5.39
C ARG A 44 2.01 1.93 5.74
N LYS A 45 0.94 2.23 6.49
CA LYS A 45 -0.10 1.25 6.85
C LYS A 45 -0.83 0.70 5.61
N ILE A 46 -1.11 1.55 4.62
CA ILE A 46 -1.78 1.11 3.39
C ILE A 46 -0.85 0.19 2.59
N ILE A 47 0.42 0.57 2.41
CA ILE A 47 1.44 -0.27 1.75
C ILE A 47 1.55 -1.63 2.42
N ALA A 48 1.66 -1.67 3.76
CA ALA A 48 1.74 -2.90 4.52
C ALA A 48 0.52 -3.81 4.29
N ARG A 49 -0.70 -3.25 4.32
CA ARG A 49 -1.93 -4.03 4.08
C ARG A 49 -1.99 -4.62 2.68
N ILE A 50 -1.55 -3.88 1.65
CA ILE A 50 -1.51 -4.41 0.28
C ILE A 50 -0.51 -5.56 0.18
N HIS A 51 0.68 -5.43 0.80
CA HIS A 51 1.66 -6.52 0.85
C HIS A 51 1.13 -7.76 1.57
N THR A 52 0.47 -7.58 2.73
CA THR A 52 -0.15 -8.69 3.45
C THR A 52 -1.19 -9.40 2.60
N PHE A 53 -2.07 -8.65 1.93
CA PHE A 53 -3.09 -9.23 1.04
C PHE A 53 -2.46 -10.00 -0.13
N ASN A 54 -1.44 -9.44 -0.78
CA ASN A 54 -0.74 -10.12 -1.88
C ASN A 54 -0.08 -11.42 -1.43
N ASN A 55 0.56 -11.43 -0.25
CA ASN A 55 1.17 -12.63 0.31
C ASN A 55 0.12 -13.69 0.67
N GLN A 56 -1.03 -13.28 1.24
CA GLN A 56 -2.13 -14.20 1.53
C GLN A 56 -2.70 -14.83 0.26
N ASN A 57 -2.97 -14.04 -0.78
CA ASN A 57 -3.45 -14.56 -2.06
C ASN A 57 -2.43 -15.52 -2.70
N LYS A 58 -1.13 -15.22 -2.62
CA LYS A 58 -0.08 -16.11 -3.13
C LYS A 58 -0.11 -17.47 -2.41
N LEU A 59 -0.23 -17.46 -1.09
CA LEU A 59 -0.32 -18.68 -0.29
C LEU A 59 -1.59 -19.49 -0.59
N GLU A 60 -2.69 -18.86 -0.98
CA GLU A 60 -3.91 -19.56 -1.40
C GLU A 60 -3.78 -20.18 -2.79
N VAL A 61 -3.06 -19.53 -3.71
CA VAL A 61 -2.77 -20.07 -5.06
C VAL A 61 -1.83 -21.27 -4.97
N GLU A 62 -0.80 -21.23 -4.11
CA GLU A 62 0.17 -22.33 -3.94
C GLU A 62 -0.42 -23.57 -3.22
N LYS A 63 -1.57 -23.43 -2.56
CA LYS A 63 -2.28 -24.53 -1.88
C LYS A 63 -3.34 -25.22 -2.74
N LYS A 64 -3.63 -24.69 -3.92
CA LYS A 64 -4.57 -25.28 -4.90
C LYS A 64 -3.80 -26.03 -5.97
#